data_AF-A0A2M7S2M3-F1
#
_entry.id   AF-A0A2M7S2M3-F1
#
_cell.length_a   1.000
_cell.length_b   1.000
_cell.length_c   1.000
_cell.angle_alpha   90.00
_cell.angle_beta   90.00
_cell.angle_gamma   90.00
#
_symmetry.space_group_name_H-M   'P 1'
#
loop_
_entity.id
_entity.type
_entity.pdbx_description
1 polymer ?
#
loop_
_entity_poly.entity_id
_entity_poly.type
_entity_poly.pdbx_seq_one_letter_code
_entity_poly.pdbx_strand_id
1 'polypeptide(L)' 'MTTAVMTIKGQVVIPAKIRKHLNLKKGVKLYVEERGSEVVIRPVTKDYFDKVAGILSTRGRLSEALLNEHRKEKVKEAMK' A
#
# COMPACT_ATOMS: atom_id res chain seq x y z
N MET A 1 12.99 16.94 15.54
CA MET A 1 11.98 17.71 14.80
C MET A 1 12.68 18.56 13.74
N THR A 2 12.12 18.62 12.53
CA THR A 2 12.62 19.47 11.46
C THR A 2 11.42 20.14 10.81
N THR A 3 11.39 21.47 10.80
CA THR A 3 10.39 22.25 10.09
C THR A 3 10.79 22.39 8.62
N ALA A 4 9.82 22.28 7.71
CA ALA A 4 10.04 22.48 6.28
C ALA A 4 9.14 23.62 5.81
N VAL A 5 9.68 24.51 4.97
CA VAL A 5 8.94 25.64 4.41
C VAL A 5 8.31 25.20 3.09
N MET A 6 7.05 25.59 2.89
CA MET A 6 6.35 25.37 1.63
C MET A 6 6.88 26.34 0.59
N THR A 7 7.30 25.82 -0.55
CA THR A 7 7.74 26.65 -1.68
C THR A 7 6.53 27.30 -2.37
N ILE A 8 6.79 28.32 -3.20
CA ILE A 8 5.78 29.08 -3.95
C ILE A 8 4.87 28.16 -4.81
N LYS A 9 5.39 27.00 -5.22
CA LYS A 9 4.68 26.00 -6.03
C LYS A 9 3.91 24.96 -5.19
N GLY A 10 3.81 25.14 -3.87
CA GLY A 10 3.19 24.17 -2.97
C GLY A 10 4.04 22.92 -2.72
N GLN A 11 5.34 22.96 -3.01
CA GLN A 11 6.23 21.80 -2.78
C GLN A 11 6.85 21.88 -1.40
N VAL A 12 6.86 20.76 -0.68
CA VAL A 12 7.58 20.60 0.60
C VAL A 12 8.80 19.71 0.36
N VAL A 13 9.98 20.21 0.74
CA VAL A 13 11.22 19.46 0.60
C VAL A 13 11.38 18.52 1.79
N ILE A 14 11.50 17.21 1.51
CA ILE A 14 11.76 16.21 2.54
C ILE A 14 13.25 16.25 2.92
N PRO A 15 13.61 16.56 4.19
CA PRO A 15 14.99 16.61 4.63
C PRO A 15 15.73 15.29 4.43
N ALA A 16 17.04 15.37 4.19
CA ALA A 16 17.88 14.20 3.91
C ALA A 16 17.82 13.11 4.99
N LYS A 17 17.64 13.49 6.27
CA LYS A 17 17.50 12.54 7.40
C LYS A 17 16.28 11.62 7.21
N ILE A 18 15.13 12.20 6.88
CA ILE A 18 13.89 11.45 6.63
C ILE A 18 14.01 10.64 5.35
N ARG A 19 14.59 11.23 4.29
CA ARG A 19 14.84 10.56 3.01
C ARG A 19 15.65 9.27 3.17
N LYS A 20 16.71 9.30 4.01
CA LYS A 20 17.55 8.13 4.31
C LYS A 20 16.83 7.10 5.17
N HIS A 21 16.11 7.53 6.20
CA HIS A 21 15.39 6.61 7.09
C HIS A 21 14.27 5.84 6.36
N LEU A 22 13.58 6.50 5.44
CA LEU A 22 12.52 5.91 4.63
C LEU A 22 13.03 5.30 3.30
N ASN A 23 14.34 5.22 3.10
CA ASN A 23 14.96 4.70 1.86
C ASN A 23 14.37 5.28 0.55
N LEU A 24 13.97 6.55 0.57
CA LEU A 24 13.34 7.22 -0.58
C LEU A 24 14.40 7.51 -1.67
N LYS A 25 14.29 6.80 -2.79
CA LYS A 25 15.13 6.99 -3.99
C LYS A 25 14.41 7.85 -5.03
N LYS A 26 15.19 8.47 -5.94
CA LYS A 26 14.64 9.19 -7.10
C LYS A 26 13.80 8.22 -7.94
N GLY A 27 12.55 8.58 -8.23
CA GLY A 27 11.61 7.76 -9.01
C GLY A 27 10.64 6.90 -8.19
N VAL A 28 10.70 6.95 -6.85
CA VAL A 28 9.70 6.28 -5.99
C VAL A 28 8.36 7.05 -6.07
N LYS A 29 7.27 6.32 -6.32
CA LYS A 29 5.92 6.88 -6.23
C LYS A 29 5.54 7.04 -4.76
N LEU A 30 4.97 8.19 -4.41
CA LEU A 30 4.47 8.47 -3.08
C LEU A 30 2.95 8.51 -3.12
N TYR A 31 2.31 7.78 -2.22
CA TYR A 31 0.89 7.92 -1.96
C TYR A 31 0.70 9.03 -0.94
N VAL A 32 -0.15 10.00 -1.27
CA VAL A 32 -0.47 11.14 -0.42
C VAL A 32 -1.93 10.99 -0.04
N GLU A 33 -2.19 10.88 1.26
CA GLU A 33 -3.53 10.75 1.81
C GLU A 33 -3.76 11.84 2.85
N GLU A 34 -4.93 12.45 2.82
CA GLU A 34 -5.36 13.40 3.85
C GLU A 34 -6.15 12.64 4.92
N ARG A 35 -5.63 12.62 6.15
CA ARG A 35 -6.32 12.09 7.33
C ARG A 35 -6.67 13.24 8.26
N GLY A 36 -7.84 13.82 8.02
CA GLY A 36 -8.35 14.94 8.83
C GLY A 36 -7.46 16.16 8.69
N SER A 37 -6.68 16.47 9.73
CA SER A 37 -5.72 17.59 9.75
C SER A 37 -4.28 17.20 9.40
N GLU A 38 -4.02 15.92 9.08
CA GLU A 38 -2.68 15.41 8.78
C GLU A 38 -2.55 14.97 7.32
N VAL A 39 -1.44 15.32 6.69
CA VAL A 39 -1.06 14.78 5.38
C VAL A 39 -0.12 13.60 5.59
N VAL A 40 -0.59 12.41 5.27
CA VAL A 40 0.16 11.17 5.39
C VAL A 40 0.79 10.83 4.05
N ILE A 41 2.11 10.78 4.01
CA ILE A 41 2.87 10.40 2.82
C ILE A 41 3.46 9.01 3.03
N ARG A 42 3.06 8.03 2.19
CA ARG A 42 3.60 6.67 2.22
C ARG A 42 4.35 6.34 0.93
N PRO A 43 5.57 5.81 1.00
CA PRO A 43 6.27 5.34 -0.20
C PRO A 43 5.63 4.05 -0.73
N VAL A 44 5.32 4.06 -2.02
CA VAL A 44 4.88 2.88 -2.76
C VAL A 44 6.13 2.23 -3.36
N THR A 45 6.90 1.55 -2.50
CA THR A 45 8.09 0.80 -2.91
C THR A 45 7.67 -0.62 -3.31
N LYS A 46 8.46 -1.34 -4.12
CA LYS A 46 8.29 -2.80 -4.29
C LYS A 46 8.20 -3.51 -2.94
N ASP A 47 9.03 -3.10 -1.98
CA ASP A 47 9.02 -3.56 -0.59
C ASP A 47 7.67 -3.38 0.14
N TYR A 48 6.87 -2.36 -0.23
CA TYR A 48 5.50 -2.20 0.27
C TYR A 48 4.58 -3.28 -0.29
N PHE A 49 4.67 -3.54 -1.60
CA PHE A 49 3.94 -4.65 -2.21
C PHE A 49 4.42 -6.00 -1.69
N ASP A 50 5.72 -6.22 -1.47
CA ASP A 50 6.25 -7.47 -0.89
C ASP A 50 5.78 -7.67 0.57
N LYS A 51 5.62 -6.59 1.35
CA LYS A 51 5.04 -6.66 2.72
C LYS A 51 3.54 -6.88 2.74
N VAL A 52 2.82 -6.39 1.74
CA VAL A 52 1.36 -6.55 1.62
C VAL A 52 1.00 -7.86 0.90
N ALA A 53 1.85 -8.34 -0.01
CA ALA A 53 1.75 -9.62 -0.69
C ALA A 53 2.01 -10.75 0.32
N GLY A 54 0.92 -11.27 0.90
CA GLY A 54 0.97 -12.32 1.92
C GLY A 54 0.16 -12.02 3.18
N ILE A 55 -0.39 -10.80 3.32
CA ILE A 55 -1.32 -10.46 4.42
C ILE A 55 -2.61 -11.29 4.36
N LEU A 56 -3.01 -11.67 3.15
CA LEU A 56 -4.13 -12.59 2.96
C LEU A 56 -3.64 -13.99 3.32
N SER A 57 -4.31 -14.62 4.29
CA SER A 57 -4.00 -15.94 4.88
C SER A 57 -3.90 -17.08 3.87
N THR A 58 -4.24 -16.82 2.61
CA THR A 58 -4.22 -17.73 1.47
C THR A 58 -2.84 -17.95 0.84
N ARG A 59 -1.73 -17.41 1.38
CA ARG A 59 -0.35 -17.59 0.84
C ARG A 59 -0.29 -17.47 -0.70
N GLY A 60 -0.97 -16.47 -1.25
CA GLY A 60 -0.99 -16.23 -2.71
C GLY A 60 -1.95 -17.11 -3.53
N ARG A 61 -2.77 -17.95 -2.90
CA ARG A 61 -3.77 -18.83 -3.55
C ARG A 61 -5.22 -18.33 -3.42
N LEU A 62 -5.44 -17.01 -3.45
CA LEU A 62 -6.81 -16.45 -3.38
C LEU A 62 -7.70 -16.93 -4.52
N SER A 63 -7.17 -16.95 -5.75
CA SER A 63 -7.96 -17.41 -6.90
C SER A 63 -8.41 -18.86 -6.74
N GLU A 64 -7.57 -19.74 -6.18
CA GLU A 64 -7.93 -21.14 -5.93
C GLU A 64 -8.94 -21.30 -4.79
N ALA A 65 -8.81 -20.52 -3.71
CA ALA A 65 -9.77 -20.52 -2.61
C ALA A 65 -11.16 -20.07 -3.08
N LEU A 66 -11.23 -18.97 -3.82
CA LEU A 66 -12.47 -18.44 -4.40
C LEU A 66 -13.11 -19.42 -5.41
N LEU A 67 -12.29 -20.06 -6.26
CA LEU A 67 -12.76 -21.10 -7.19
C LEU A 67 -13.34 -22.32 -6.47
N ASN A 68 -12.73 -22.74 -5.37
CA ASN A 68 -13.20 -23.88 -4.58
C ASN A 68 -14.50 -23.56 -3.83
N GLU A 69 -14.64 -22.34 -3.32
CA GLU A 69 -15.87 -21.89 -2.68
C GLU A 69 -17.02 -21.84 -3.69
N HIS A 70 -16.79 -21.26 -4.87
CA HIS A 70 -17.78 -21.19 -5.94
C HIS A 70 -18.20 -22.58 -6.47
N ARG A 71 -17.26 -23.55 -6.51
CA ARG A 71 -17.60 -24.95 -6.84
C ARG A 71 -18.50 -25.60 -5.79
N LYS A 72 -18.25 -25.33 -4.50
CA LYS A 72 -19.09 -25.87 -3.40
C LYS A 72 -20.50 -25.28 -3.41
N GLU A 73 -20.64 -24.01 -3.79
CA GLU A 73 -21.97 -23.38 -3.95
C GLU A 73 -22.76 -24.03 -5.09
N LYS A 74 -22.14 -24.23 -6.26
CA LYS A 74 -22.81 -24.89 -7.39
C LYS A 74 -23.26 -26.32 -7.11
N VAL A 75 -22.48 -27.09 -6.35
CA VAL A 75 -22.87 -28.45 -5.95
C VAL A 75 -24.05 -28.41 -4.98
N LYS A 76 -24.12 -27.42 -4.08
CA LYS A 76 -25.26 -27.24 -3.16
C LYS A 76 -26.52 -26.78 -3.89
N GLU A 77 -26.41 -25.92 -4.90
CA GLU A 77 -27.55 -25.53 -5.74
C GLU A 77 -28.08 -26.69 -6.58
N ALA A 78 -27.21 -27.57 -7.09
CA ALA A 78 -27.62 -28.74 -7.86
C ALA A 78 -28.22 -29.88 -7.00
N MET A 79 -27.98 -29.85 -5.68
CA MET A 79 -28.53 -30.82 -4.72
C MET A 79 -29.83 -30.34 -4.06
N LYS A 80 -30.32 -29.15 -4.41
CA LYS A 80 -31.60 -28.59 -4.00
C LYS A 80 -32.63 -28.75 -5.11
#